data_AF-A0A7C5IFJ4-F1
#
_entry.id   AF-A0A7C5IFJ4-F1
#
_cell.length_a   1.000
_cell.length_b   1.000
_cell.length_c   1.000
_cell.angle_alpha   90.00
_cell.angle_beta   90.00
_cell.angle_gamma   90.00
#
_symmetry.space_group_name_H-M   'P 1'
#
loop_
_entity.id
_entity.type
_entity.pdbx_description
1 polymer ?
#
loop_
_entity_poly.entity_id
_entity_poly.type
_entity_poly.pdbx_seq_one_letter_code
_entity_poly.pdbx_strand_id
1 'polypeptide(L)'
;MKRGIGWKKSDIREVDRWEVGIGKGRMYKMVVVLKVCGEVDYIIEMRKWHRINDKFVPTKKGFYISEQTLVSFLPVLFEVVDRIKQEKGITNESSGGV
;
A
#
# COMPACT_ATOMS: atom_id res chain seq x y z
N MET A 1 10.92 5.37 -20.91
CA MET A 1 9.57 4.77 -20.90
C MET A 1 8.57 5.91 -21.10
N LYS A 2 7.90 5.97 -22.26
CA LYS A 2 6.72 6.81 -22.42
C LYS A 2 5.63 6.21 -21.53
N ARG A 3 5.39 6.80 -20.36
CA ARG A 3 4.26 6.44 -19.51
C ARG A 3 3.06 7.26 -20.00
N GLY A 4 1.93 6.62 -20.21
CA GLY A 4 0.67 7.32 -20.44
C GLY A 4 0.45 8.35 -19.33
N ILE A 5 0.01 9.54 -19.74
CA ILE A 5 -0.22 10.76 -18.94
C ILE A 5 1.08 11.43 -18.44
N GLY A 6 1.27 12.69 -18.85
CA GLY A 6 2.51 13.46 -18.77
C GLY A 6 2.82 14.10 -17.41
N TRP A 7 2.95 13.30 -16.36
CA TRP A 7 3.26 13.79 -15.02
C TRP A 7 4.77 14.00 -14.83
N LYS A 8 5.18 15.16 -14.31
CA LYS A 8 6.57 15.35 -13.85
C LYS A 8 6.68 14.80 -12.42
N LYS A 9 7.85 14.28 -12.06
CA LYS A 9 8.11 13.77 -10.69
C LYS A 9 7.88 14.83 -9.60
N SER A 10 8.02 16.12 -9.93
CA SER A 10 7.75 17.25 -9.04
C SER A 10 6.28 17.34 -8.61
N ASP A 11 5.38 16.75 -9.38
CA ASP A 11 3.94 16.95 -9.21
C ASP A 11 3.34 15.96 -8.21
N ILE A 12 4.16 15.03 -7.70
CA ILE A 12 3.73 13.97 -6.79
C ILE A 12 4.15 14.32 -5.36
N ARG A 13 3.16 14.50 -4.49
CA ARG A 13 3.36 14.78 -3.06
C ARG A 13 2.76 13.66 -2.21
N GLU A 14 3.47 13.31 -1.14
CA GLU A 14 2.95 12.38 -0.14
C GLU A 14 1.99 13.12 0.80
N VAL A 15 0.83 12.52 1.05
CA VAL A 15 -0.22 13.09 1.91
C VAL A 15 -0.36 12.28 3.18
N ASP A 16 -0.33 10.95 3.07
CA ASP A 16 -0.45 10.07 4.23
C ASP A 16 0.35 8.78 4.05
N ARG A 17 0.61 8.08 5.15
CA ARG A 17 1.43 6.88 5.21
C ARG A 17 1.00 5.95 6.32
N TRP A 18 0.83 4.68 5.95
CA TRP A 18 0.52 3.60 6.89
C TRP A 18 1.55 2.48 6.82
N GLU A 19 1.96 2.00 7.99
CA GLU A 19 2.78 0.81 8.12
C GLU A 19 1.87 -0.42 8.18
N VAL A 20 2.06 -1.36 7.24
CA VAL A 20 1.19 -2.53 7.12
C VAL A 20 1.83 -3.84 7.56
N GLY A 21 3.14 -3.84 7.82
CA GLY A 21 3.80 -5.01 8.38
C GLY A 21 5.33 -4.97 8.33
N ILE A 22 5.95 -5.87 9.08
CA ILE A 22 7.39 -6.04 9.17
C ILE A 22 7.76 -7.43 8.63
N GLY A 23 8.71 -7.46 7.70
CA GLY A 23 9.16 -8.69 7.07
C GLY A 23 10.42 -9.30 7.70
N LYS A 24 10.88 -10.40 7.10
CA LYS A 24 11.96 -11.31 7.56
C LYS A 24 13.03 -10.63 8.43
N GLY A 25 13.10 -11.03 9.70
CA GLY A 25 14.11 -10.58 10.66
C GLY A 25 14.07 -9.09 11.01
N ARG A 26 12.94 -8.40 10.80
CA ARG A 26 12.81 -6.94 10.94
C ARG A 26 13.71 -6.14 9.99
N MET A 27 14.15 -6.76 8.91
CA MET A 27 15.05 -6.15 7.91
C MET A 27 14.33 -5.22 6.94
N TYR A 28 13.01 -5.33 6.83
CA TYR A 28 12.21 -4.42 6.04
C TYR A 28 10.81 -4.25 6.62
N LYS A 29 10.18 -3.12 6.29
CA LYS A 29 8.75 -2.87 6.54
C LYS A 29 8.03 -2.63 5.21
N MET A 30 6.76 -3.03 5.17
CA MET A 30 5.86 -2.71 4.08
C MET A 30 5.08 -1.45 4.47
N VAL A 31 5.04 -0.50 3.56
CA VAL A 31 4.42 0.81 3.77
C VAL A 31 3.46 1.07 2.61
N VAL A 32 2.25 1.50 2.94
CA VAL A 32 1.28 2.06 2.00
C VAL A 32 1.36 3.58 2.11
N VAL A 33 1.51 4.26 0.98
CA VAL A 33 1.65 5.71 0.93
C VAL A 33 0.55 6.28 0.04
N LEU A 34 -0.27 7.17 0.58
CA LEU A 34 -1.20 7.96 -0.23
C LEU A 34 -0.45 9.16 -0.79
N LYS A 35 -0.58 9.37 -2.09
CA LYS A 35 0.04 10.48 -2.80
C LYS A 35 -0.99 11.20 -3.64
N VAL A 36 -0.84 12.52 -3.69
CA VAL A 36 -1.54 13.37 -4.64
C VAL A 36 -0.60 13.68 -5.78
N CYS A 37 -1.09 13.49 -7.00
CA CYS A 37 -0.44 13.90 -8.22
C CYS A 37 -1.19 15.13 -8.76
N GLY A 38 -0.51 16.27 -8.86
CA GLY A 38 -1.12 17.52 -9.32
C GLY A 38 -2.15 18.05 -8.32
N GLU A 39 -3.31 18.47 -8.84
CA GLU A 39 -4.37 19.09 -8.04
C GLU A 39 -5.51 18.13 -7.69
N VAL A 40 -5.68 17.02 -8.41
CA VAL A 40 -6.92 16.22 -8.34
C VAL A 40 -6.73 14.70 -8.29
N ASP A 41 -5.56 14.16 -8.65
CA ASP A 41 -5.42 12.70 -8.78
C ASP A 41 -4.76 12.07 -7.55
N TYR A 42 -5.43 11.10 -6.94
CA TYR A 42 -4.85 10.27 -5.89
C TYR A 42 -4.24 9.00 -6.46
N ILE A 43 -3.03 8.68 -5.99
CA ILE A 43 -2.40 7.38 -6.22
C ILE A 43 -1.98 6.77 -4.88
N ILE A 44 -2.14 5.45 -4.78
CA ILE A 44 -1.60 4.68 -3.67
C ILE A 44 -0.32 4.00 -4.13
N GLU A 45 0.74 4.17 -3.35
CA GLU A 45 1.99 3.45 -3.53
C GLU A 45 2.20 2.40 -2.43
N MET A 46 2.31 1.13 -2.82
CA MET A 46 2.85 0.08 -1.95
C MET A 46 4.36 -0.01 -2.15
N ARG A 47 5.11 0.22 -1.08
CA ARG A 47 6.58 0.27 -1.12
C ARG A 47 7.22 -0.49 0.03
N LYS A 48 8.30 -1.21 -0.29
CA LYS A 48 9.18 -1.82 0.70
C LYS A 48 10.19 -0.80 1.22
N TRP A 49 10.37 -0.72 2.52
CA TRP A 49 11.41 0.08 3.17
C TRP A 49 12.42 -0.85 3.82
N HIS A 50 13.70 -0.70 3.52
CA HIS A 50 14.77 -1.55 4.06
C HIS A 50 15.43 -0.88 5.27
N ARG A 51 15.84 -1.69 6.24
CA ARG A 51 16.62 -1.22 7.38
C ARG A 51 18.09 -1.05 6.99
N ILE A 52 18.61 0.16 7.18
CA ILE A 52 20.02 0.54 6.94
C ILE A 52 20.43 1.39 8.14
N ASN A 53 21.47 0.97 8.87
CA ASN A 53 21.96 1.65 10.09
C ASN A 53 20.82 1.99 11.07
N ASP A 54 20.03 0.95 11.41
CA ASP A 54 18.85 1.02 12.27
C ASP A 54 17.68 1.90 11.81
N LYS A 55 17.80 2.58 10.66
CA LYS A 55 16.76 3.41 10.07
C LYS A 55 16.11 2.70 8.89
N PHE A 56 14.79 2.82 8.77
CA PHE A 56 14.07 2.33 7.59
C PHE A 56 14.10 3.37 6.48
N VAL A 57 14.57 2.97 5.30
CA VAL A 57 14.70 3.83 4.12
C VAL A 57 13.86 3.26 2.98
N PRO A 58 13.06 4.08 2.27
CA PRO A 58 12.25 3.61 1.15
C PRO A 58 13.12 3.06 0.02
N THR A 59 12.73 1.92 -0.55
CA THR A 59 13.36 1.41 -1.78
C THR A 59 12.86 2.16 -3.02
N LYS A 60 13.65 2.11 -4.11
CA LYS A 60 13.24 2.71 -5.40
C LYS A 60 12.08 1.96 -6.07
N LYS A 61 11.81 0.72 -5.68
CA LYS A 61 10.76 -0.13 -6.26
C LYS A 61 9.49 0.01 -5.42
N GLY A 62 8.44 0.51 -6.04
CA GLY A 62 7.08 0.54 -5.51
C GLY A 62 6.10 0.30 -6.64
N PHE A 63 4.91 -0.17 -6.29
CA PHE A 63 3.80 -0.31 -7.23
C PHE A 63 2.78 0.79 -6.97
N TYR A 64 2.28 1.39 -8.04
CA TYR A 64 1.34 2.50 -7.99
C TYR A 64 -0.03 2.05 -8.49
N ILE A 65 -1.06 2.44 -7.76
CA ILE A 65 -2.46 2.13 -8.07
C ILE A 65 -3.18 3.48 -8.16
N SER A 66 -3.87 3.75 -9.26
CA SER A 66 -4.76 4.92 -9.35
C SER A 66 -5.99 4.71 -8.46
N GLU A 67 -6.64 5.79 -8.07
CA GLU A 67 -7.88 5.73 -7.30
C GLU A 67 -8.93 4.79 -7.93
N GLN A 68 -9.18 4.91 -9.23
CA GLN A 68 -10.15 4.05 -9.92
C GLN A 68 -9.75 2.56 -9.85
N THR A 69 -8.49 2.23 -10.11
CA THR A 69 -8.01 0.84 -10.00
C THR A 69 -8.10 0.34 -8.55
N LEU A 70 -7.83 1.19 -7.56
CA LEU A 70 -7.96 0.84 -6.15
C LEU A 70 -9.41 0.51 -5.80
N VAL A 71 -10.36 1.37 -6.18
CA VAL A 71 -11.79 1.16 -5.94
C VAL A 71 -12.26 -0.16 -6.55
N SER A 72 -11.81 -0.51 -7.76
CA SER A 72 -12.13 -1.81 -8.37
C SER A 72 -11.37 -3.00 -7.75
N PHE A 73 -10.19 -2.78 -7.17
CA PHE A 73 -9.36 -3.83 -6.57
C PHE A 73 -9.81 -4.20 -5.14
N LEU A 74 -10.33 -3.24 -4.37
CA LEU A 74 -10.72 -3.44 -2.97
C LEU A 74 -11.71 -4.60 -2.75
N PRO A 75 -12.81 -4.74 -3.52
CA PRO A 75 -13.72 -5.87 -3.36
C PRO A 75 -13.02 -7.22 -3.56
N VAL A 76 -12.18 -7.33 -4.59
CA VAL A 76 -11.40 -8.55 -4.88
C VAL A 76 -10.43 -8.84 -3.74
N LEU A 77 -9.77 -7.81 -3.19
CA LEU A 77 -8.88 -7.98 -2.05
C LEU A 77 -9.62 -8.50 -0.82
N PHE A 78 -10.81 -7.98 -0.51
CA PHE A 78 -11.63 -8.46 0.60
C PHE A 78 -12.04 -9.93 0.41
N GLU A 79 -12.49 -10.31 -0.79
CA GLU A 79 -12.80 -11.71 -1.10
C GLU A 79 -11.59 -12.64 -0.92
N VAL A 80 -10.41 -12.21 -1.37
CA VAL A 80 -9.16 -12.97 -1.20
C VAL A 80 -8.81 -13.11 0.29
N VAL A 81 -8.93 -12.04 1.07
CA VAL A 81 -8.65 -12.07 2.51
C VAL A 81 -9.63 -13.00 3.23
N ASP A 82 -10.92 -12.94 2.91
CA ASP A 82 -11.93 -13.80 3.50
C ASP A 82 -11.68 -15.27 3.17
N ARG A 83 -11.31 -15.57 1.92
CA ARG A 83 -10.90 -16.92 1.52
C ARG A 83 -9.68 -17.40 2.32
N ILE A 84 -8.65 -16.57 2.49
CA ILE A 84 -7.46 -16.93 3.28
C ILE A 84 -7.86 -17.21 4.74
N LYS A 85 -8.72 -16.38 5.33
CA LYS A 85 -9.19 -16.59 6.71
C LYS A 85 -9.93 -17.92 6.86
N GLN A 86 -10.84 -18.24 5.93
CA GLN A 86 -11.56 -19.51 5.91
C GLN A 86 -10.60 -20.71 5.78
N GLU A 87 -9.65 -20.67 4.83
CA GLU A 87 -8.63 -21.71 4.65
C GLU A 87 -7.73 -21.91 5.89
N LYS A 88 -7.53 -20.84 6.68
CA LYS A 88 -6.77 -20.88 7.93
C LYS A 88 -7.60 -21.21 9.17
N GLY A 89 -8.90 -21.43 9.02
CA GLY A 89 -9.81 -21.65 10.15
C GLY A 89 -9.92 -20.44 11.09
N ILE A 90 -9.62 -19.24 10.59
CA ILE A 90 -9.78 -17.98 11.34
C ILE A 90 -11.23 -17.54 11.13
N THR A 91 -12.13 -18.01 11.99
CA THR A 91 -13.51 -17.54 12.03
C THR A 91 -13.57 -16.24 12.83
N ASN A 92 -14.27 -15.24 12.30
CA ASN A 92 -14.57 -14.02 13.06
C ASN A 92 -15.65 -14.36 14.11
N GLU A 93 -15.28 -15.09 15.16
CA GLU A 93 -16.12 -15.20 16.34
C GLU A 93 -15.98 -13.92 17.17
N SER A 94 -17.01 -13.09 17.05
CA SER A 94 -17.57 -12.16 18.04
C SER A 94 -16.61 -11.43 19.00
N SER A 95 -16.46 -10.12 18.78
CA SER A 95 -16.49 -9.12 19.85
C SER A 95 -16.97 -7.80 19.25
N GLY A 96 -18.25 -7.49 19.40
CA GLY A 96 -18.72 -6.13 19.23
C GLY A 96 -18.09 -5.21 20.28
N GLY A 97 -17.86 -3.94 19.92
CA GLY A 97 -17.53 -2.90 20.89
C GLY A 97 -16.56 -1.84 20.35
N VAL A 98 -17.13 -0.86 19.62
CA VAL A 98 -16.63 0.49 19.30
C VAL A 98 -15.27 0.62 18.60
#